data_AF-A0A7X8RB67-F1
#
_entry.id   AF-A0A7X8RB67-F1
#
_cell.length_a   1.000
_cell.length_b   1.000
_cell.length_c   1.000
_cell.angle_alpha   90.00
_cell.angle_beta   90.00
_cell.angle_gamma   90.00
#
_symmetry.space_group_name_H-M   'P 1'
#
loop_
_entity.id
_entity.type
_entity.pdbx_description
1 polymer ?
#
loop_
_entity_poly.entity_id
_entity_poly.type
_entity_poly.pdbx_seq_one_letter_code
_entity_poly.pdbx_strand_id
1 'polypeptide(L)'
;MSICETAIFIFMGAFLGMVGQLIRVIIGLKKLKEKTPSGKFGEGVDGKQLVISILIGVAAGTIAAITMLGQTMEKQTLFTLVAVGYAGADFIEGFIKKNSPQL
;
A
#
# COMPACT_ATOMS: atom_id res chain seq x y z
N MET A 1 16.07 -14.58 16.40
CA MET A 1 16.24 -13.98 15.07
C MET A 1 17.53 -13.20 15.06
N SER A 2 18.35 -13.42 14.04
CA SER A 2 19.53 -12.58 13.81
C SER A 2 19.09 -11.21 13.27
N ILE A 3 19.90 -10.15 13.44
CA ILE A 3 19.59 -8.79 12.96
C ILE A 3 19.28 -8.78 11.46
N CYS A 4 20.03 -9.58 10.69
CA CYS A 4 19.80 -9.74 9.25
C CYS A 4 18.42 -10.32 8.93
N GLU A 5 17.95 -11.25 9.75
CA GLU A 5 16.66 -11.94 9.57
C GLU A 5 15.48 -10.99 9.86
N THR A 6 15.62 -10.18 10.91
CA THR A 6 14.69 -9.09 11.23
C THR A 6 14.64 -8.04 10.10
N ALA A 7 15.80 -7.64 9.57
CA ALA A 7 15.87 -6.69 8.46
C ALA A 7 15.17 -7.23 7.20
N ILE A 8 15.41 -8.51 6.86
CA ILE A 8 14.75 -9.17 5.73
C ILE A 8 13.23 -9.23 5.94
N PHE A 9 12.78 -9.54 7.16
CA PHE A 9 11.36 -9.60 7.45
C PHE A 9 10.66 -8.24 7.33
N ILE A 10 11.27 -7.19 7.87
CA ILE A 10 10.77 -5.81 7.72
C ILE A 10 10.74 -5.40 6.24
N PHE A 11 11.78 -5.73 5.48
CA PHE A 11 11.84 -5.43 4.05
C PHE A 11 10.76 -6.20 3.27
N MET A 12 10.49 -7.44 3.63
CA MET A 12 9.39 -8.23 3.08
C MET A 12 8.02 -7.63 3.43
N GLY A 13 7.87 -7.09 4.64
CA GLY A 13 6.77 -6.21 5.07
C GLY A 13 6.52 -5.04 4.15
N ALA A 14 7.55 -4.23 3.96
CA ALA A 14 7.54 -3.08 3.08
C ALA A 14 7.12 -3.48 1.65
N PHE A 15 7.69 -4.58 1.13
CA PHE A 15 7.42 -5.07 -0.21
C PHE A 15 5.99 -5.61 -0.36
N LEU A 16 5.50 -6.42 0.57
CA LEU A 16 4.14 -6.95 0.55
C LEU A 16 3.10 -5.85 0.79
N GLY A 17 3.41 -4.84 1.60
CA GLY A 17 2.58 -3.65 1.75
C GLY A 17 2.49 -2.82 0.47
N MET A 18 3.61 -2.69 -0.25
CA MET A 18 3.65 -2.08 -1.58
C MET A 18 2.75 -2.85 -2.56
N VAL A 19 2.85 -4.19 -2.58
CA VAL A 19 2.01 -5.04 -3.44
C VAL A 19 0.52 -4.87 -3.13
N GLY A 20 0.14 -4.83 -1.85
CA GLY A 20 -1.23 -4.55 -1.44
C GLY A 20 -1.74 -3.22 -2.01
N GLN A 21 -0.93 -2.17 -1.91
CA GLN A 21 -1.32 -0.86 -2.44
C GLN A 21 -1.33 -0.78 -3.98
N LEU A 22 -0.47 -1.53 -4.67
CA LEU A 22 -0.46 -1.59 -6.14
C LEU A 22 -1.77 -2.16 -6.70
N ILE A 23 -2.36 -3.16 -6.04
CA ILE A 23 -3.68 -3.71 -6.41
C ILE A 23 -4.74 -2.59 -6.42
N ARG A 24 -4.68 -1.70 -5.44
CA ARG A 24 -5.61 -0.57 -5.28
C ARG A 24 -5.40 0.49 -6.35
N VAL A 25 -4.15 0.80 -6.69
CA VAL A 25 -3.79 1.68 -7.81
C VAL A 25 -4.38 1.16 -9.12
N ILE A 26 -4.26 -0.15 -9.40
CA ILE A 26 -4.80 -0.77 -10.62
C ILE A 26 -6.33 -0.62 -10.67
N ILE A 27 -7.02 -0.87 -9.55
CA ILE A 27 -8.48 -0.72 -9.46
C ILE A 27 -8.90 0.75 -9.63
N GLY A 28 -8.15 1.69 -9.03
CA GLY A 28 -8.37 3.13 -9.14
C GLY A 28 -8.22 3.63 -10.59
N LEU A 29 -7.15 3.21 -11.28
CA LEU A 29 -6.95 3.50 -12.70
C LEU A 29 -8.08 2.93 -13.56
N LYS A 30 -8.54 1.71 -13.28
CA LYS A 30 -9.64 1.10 -14.02
C LYS A 30 -10.95 1.89 -13.86
N LYS A 31 -11.26 2.34 -12.64
CA LYS A 31 -12.42 3.21 -12.35
C LYS A 31 -12.33 4.58 -13.03
N LEU A 32 -11.13 5.18 -13.08
CA LEU A 32 -10.89 6.45 -13.78
C LEU A 32 -11.13 6.33 -15.29
N LYS A 33 -10.68 5.22 -15.88
CA LYS A 33 -10.90 4.91 -17.30
C LYS A 33 -12.38 4.72 -17.63
N GLU A 34 -13.15 4.05 -16.76
CA GLU A 34 -14.60 3.90 -16.94
C GLU A 34 -15.36 5.23 -16.83
N LYS A 35 -14.89 6.14 -15.97
CA LYS A 35 -15.50 7.48 -15.80
C LYS A 35 -15.14 8.48 -16.90
N THR A 36 -14.08 8.23 -17.65
CA THR A 36 -13.60 9.15 -18.72
C THR A 36 -13.48 8.39 -20.05
N PRO A 37 -14.61 8.08 -20.73
CA PRO A 37 -14.59 7.27 -21.96
C PRO A 37 -13.88 7.93 -23.15
N SER A 38 -13.69 9.26 -23.11
CA SER A 38 -13.22 10.07 -24.25
C SER A 38 -11.97 10.93 -23.96
N GLY A 39 -11.36 10.81 -22.77
CA GLY A 39 -10.15 11.56 -22.38
C GLY A 39 -8.87 10.75 -22.59
N LYS A 40 -7.73 11.42 -22.80
CA LYS A 40 -6.45 10.73 -22.99
C LYS A 40 -6.09 9.94 -21.73
N PHE A 41 -5.50 8.75 -21.91
CA PHE A 41 -4.98 7.94 -20.80
C PHE A 41 -4.03 8.79 -19.93
N GLY A 42 -4.45 9.15 -18.72
CA GLY A 42 -3.67 10.01 -17.80
C GLY A 42 -4.29 11.37 -17.48
N GLU A 43 -5.34 11.80 -18.17
CA GLU A 43 -6.13 12.98 -17.76
C GLU A 43 -6.84 12.67 -16.42
N GLY A 44 -6.31 13.21 -15.32
CA GLY A 44 -6.80 12.97 -13.95
C GLY A 44 -6.02 11.94 -13.13
N VAL A 45 -4.94 11.36 -13.67
CA VAL A 45 -4.00 10.55 -12.88
C VAL A 45 -2.86 11.44 -12.40
N ASP A 46 -2.92 11.88 -11.15
CA ASP A 46 -1.82 12.62 -10.55
C ASP A 46 -0.69 11.65 -10.15
N GLY A 47 0.40 11.66 -10.91
CA GLY A 47 1.57 10.82 -10.65
C GLY A 47 2.16 11.06 -9.25
N LYS A 48 2.04 12.26 -8.69
CA LYS A 48 2.47 12.52 -7.30
C LYS A 48 1.58 11.78 -6.30
N GLN A 49 0.28 11.77 -6.53
CA GLN A 49 -0.67 11.06 -5.69
C GLN A 49 -0.46 9.55 -5.74
N LEU A 50 -0.08 9.00 -6.91
CA LEU A 50 0.32 7.59 -7.04
C LEU A 50 1.58 7.26 -6.22
N VAL A 51 2.62 8.09 -6.29
CA VAL A 51 3.84 7.87 -5.51
C VAL A 51 3.57 7.96 -4.02
N ILE A 52 2.81 8.96 -3.58
CA ILE A 52 2.39 9.10 -2.17
C ILE A 52 1.57 7.88 -1.74
N SER A 53 0.62 7.44 -2.57
CA SER A 53 -0.18 6.24 -2.34
C SER A 53 0.71 5.02 -2.11
N ILE A 54 1.69 4.76 -2.99
CA ILE A 54 2.64 3.64 -2.85
C ILE A 54 3.48 3.74 -1.57
N LEU A 55 3.99 4.94 -1.24
CA LEU A 55 4.76 5.16 -0.01
C LEU A 55 3.96 4.88 1.25
N ILE A 56 2.66 5.21 1.23
CA ILE A 56 1.73 4.90 2.32
C ILE A 56 1.60 3.37 2.49
N GLY A 57 1.48 2.62 1.38
CA GLY A 57 1.44 1.14 1.41
C GLY A 57 2.71 0.51 1.96
N VAL A 58 3.88 1.06 1.59
CA VAL A 58 5.17 0.67 2.14
C VAL A 58 5.24 0.94 3.65
N ALA A 59 4.81 2.12 4.09
CA ALA A 59 4.81 2.48 5.51
C ALA A 59 3.88 1.55 6.33
N ALA A 60 2.66 1.31 5.84
CA ALA A 60 1.71 0.40 6.47
C ALA A 60 2.25 -1.03 6.56
N GLY A 61 2.82 -1.56 5.49
CA GLY A 61 3.43 -2.90 5.46
C GLY A 61 4.67 -3.03 6.35
N THR A 62 5.48 -1.97 6.44
CA THR A 62 6.63 -1.92 7.35
C THR A 62 6.19 -1.97 8.80
N ILE A 63 5.19 -1.16 9.18
CA ILE A 63 4.62 -1.16 10.53
C ILE A 63 4.03 -2.55 10.85
N ALA A 64 3.29 -3.14 9.92
CA ALA A 64 2.72 -4.47 10.07
C ALA A 64 3.81 -5.53 10.30
N ALA A 65 4.89 -5.52 9.53
CA ALA A 65 5.99 -6.47 9.73
C ALA A 65 6.69 -6.25 11.08
N ILE A 66 6.84 -5.00 11.54
CA ILE A 66 7.36 -4.74 12.88
C ILE A 66 6.45 -5.36 13.95
N THR A 67 5.13 -5.25 13.80
CA THR A 67 4.18 -5.83 14.78
C THR A 67 4.15 -7.36 14.77
N MET A 68 4.52 -7.99 13.66
CA MET A 68 4.54 -9.44 13.49
C MET A 68 5.94 -10.05 13.71
N LEU A 69 6.93 -9.23 14.12
CA LEU A 69 8.26 -9.72 14.46
C LEU A 69 8.17 -10.77 15.58
N GLY A 70 8.86 -11.89 15.39
CA GLY A 70 8.78 -13.02 16.34
C GLY A 70 7.77 -14.09 15.95
N GLN A 71 6.84 -13.83 15.02
CA GLN A 71 5.91 -14.85 14.54
C GLN A 71 6.52 -15.75 13.47
N THR A 72 6.02 -16.98 13.39
CA THR A 72 6.38 -17.94 12.34
C THR A 72 5.93 -17.45 10.96
N MET A 73 6.83 -17.56 9.98
CA MET A 73 6.59 -17.19 8.60
C MET A 73 5.77 -18.27 7.89
N GLU A 74 4.46 -18.23 8.07
CA GLU A 74 3.52 -19.07 7.33
C GLU A 74 2.88 -18.29 6.18
N LYS A 75 2.32 -19.01 5.19
CA LYS A 75 1.58 -18.39 4.07
C LYS A 75 0.50 -17.43 4.56
N GLN A 76 -0.14 -17.75 5.67
CA GLN A 76 -1.15 -16.90 6.30
C GLN A 76 -0.56 -15.55 6.75
N THR A 77 0.63 -15.54 7.34
CA THR A 77 1.36 -14.32 7.72
C THR A 77 1.63 -13.41 6.51
N LEU A 78 1.99 -14.00 5.37
CA LEU A 78 2.21 -13.24 4.12
C LEU A 78 0.91 -12.61 3.61
N PHE A 79 -0.21 -13.36 3.62
CA PHE A 79 -1.51 -12.81 3.26
C PHE A 79 -1.98 -11.73 4.21
N THR A 80 -1.77 -11.90 5.53
CA THR A 80 -2.05 -10.87 6.53
C THR A 80 -1.27 -9.60 6.25
N LEU A 81 0.01 -9.71 5.89
CA LEU A 81 0.87 -8.57 5.61
C LEU A 81 0.39 -7.77 4.39
N VAL A 82 -0.04 -8.47 3.33
CA VAL A 82 -0.67 -7.84 2.15
C VAL A 82 -1.99 -7.18 2.53
N ALA A 83 -2.84 -7.85 3.31
CA ALA A 83 -4.14 -7.33 3.74
C ALA A 83 -4.01 -6.09 4.63
N VAL A 84 -3.06 -6.10 5.58
CA VAL A 84 -2.76 -4.96 6.43
C VAL A 84 -2.13 -3.82 5.62
N GLY A 85 -1.26 -4.13 4.65
CA GLY A 85 -0.74 -3.13 3.73
C GLY A 85 -1.84 -2.43 2.92
N TYR A 86 -2.79 -3.19 2.40
CA TYR A 86 -3.97 -2.67 1.69
C TYR A 86 -4.86 -1.83 2.62
N ALA A 87 -5.29 -2.38 3.76
CA ALA A 87 -6.20 -1.73 4.69
C ALA A 87 -5.58 -0.53 5.42
N GLY A 88 -4.31 -0.63 5.80
CA GLY A 88 -3.56 0.45 6.42
C GLY A 88 -3.33 1.60 5.46
N ALA A 89 -3.13 1.31 4.17
CA ALA A 89 -3.05 2.36 3.18
C ALA A 89 -4.39 3.04 2.91
N ASP A 90 -5.49 2.30 2.91
CA ASP A 90 -6.86 2.81 2.95
C ASP A 90 -7.07 3.78 4.12
N PHE A 91 -6.64 3.38 5.33
CA PHE A 91 -6.77 4.17 6.55
C PHE A 91 -5.98 5.48 6.48
N ILE A 92 -4.70 5.42 6.11
CA ILE A 92 -3.83 6.61 6.03
C ILE A 92 -4.30 7.55 4.93
N GLU A 93 -4.69 7.03 3.76
CA GLU A 93 -5.19 7.87 2.66
C GLU A 93 -6.55 8.52 3.02
N GLY A 94 -7.45 7.78 3.67
CA GLY A 94 -8.71 8.32 4.20
C GLY A 94 -8.48 9.41 5.26
N PHE A 95 -7.48 9.22 6.12
CA PHE A 95 -7.07 10.21 7.10
C PHE A 95 -6.50 11.48 6.44
N ILE A 96 -5.66 11.33 5.41
CA ILE A 96 -5.11 12.46 4.64
C ILE A 96 -6.23 13.22 3.94
N LYS A 97 -7.12 12.52 3.22
CA LYS A 97 -8.28 13.14 2.53
C LYS A 97 -9.18 13.90 3.50
N LYS A 98 -9.39 13.37 4.71
CA LYS A 98 -10.22 14.02 5.73
C LYS A 98 -9.58 15.28 6.32
N ASN A 99 -8.25 15.31 6.46
CA ASN A 99 -7.53 16.43 7.08
C ASN A 99 -6.89 17.40 6.08
N SER A 100 -6.87 17.07 4.78
CA SER A 100 -6.35 17.90 3.70
C SER A 100 -7.23 17.75 2.46
N PRO A 101 -8.40 18.41 2.41
CA PRO A 101 -9.39 18.27 1.33
C PRO A 101 -8.99 18.93 0.00
N GLN A 102 -7.75 19.41 -0.17
CA GLN A 102 -7.30 20.19 -1.34
C GLN A 102 -6.17 19.52 -2.16
N LEU A 103 -5.96 18.20 -2.02
CA LEU A 103 -5.10 17.39 -2.88
C LEU A 103 -5.89 16.28 -3.58
#